data_AF-V3ZC34-F1
#
_entry.id   AF-V3ZC34-F1
#
_cell.length_a   1.000
_cell.length_b   1.000
_cell.length_c   1.000
_cell.angle_alpha   90.00
_cell.angle_beta   90.00
_cell.angle_gamma   90.00
#
_symmetry.space_group_name_H-M   'P 1'
#
loop_
_entity.id
_entity.type
_entity.pdbx_description
1 polymer ?
#
loop_
_entity_poly.entity_id
_entity_poly.type
_entity_poly.pdbx_seq_one_letter_code
_entity_poly.pdbx_strand_id
1 'polypeptide(L)'
;MNLRKIEDVDIAKYTKDNWEPLRNEWEPYAKRDMLCLGACLIKYNQAMKEVVFQNISNNLTAPSISLKGSNCMKLLGNSLYGKSIQKDTTTSRHLWSEVTLKANFDSHVIHYERVNDSQYIVEEEKEFIPPKSTRLTPSHLGLFVLSHSKKIMNNFIRVIDGFYKPEIYYTDTDSLYISSSNWDKLNEAGLVSENDYCKGKNDYGDGGFIFVLYLAPKVKYNIIRTSDGVLKEKKTYKGYSKDKISVEDYIRLASGQDVTNEFKYNIILTSDGVLKEKKTYKGYSKDKISVEDYIRLASGQDVTNEFKKPWVKSFTNGVVIPKDDDKQKKVF
;
A
#
# COMPACT_ATOMS: atom_id res chain seq x y z
N MET A 1 -16.65 -3.89 35.76
CA MET A 1 -16.85 -4.60 34.48
C MET A 1 -15.47 -4.96 33.92
N ASN A 2 -15.16 -6.25 33.75
CA ASN A 2 -13.83 -6.69 33.31
C ASN A 2 -13.75 -6.58 31.77
N LEU A 3 -13.16 -5.48 31.27
CA LEU A 3 -13.15 -5.11 29.85
C LEU A 3 -12.39 -6.10 28.93
N ARG A 4 -11.72 -7.13 29.49
CA ARG A 4 -10.94 -8.14 28.76
C ARG A 4 -11.75 -9.35 28.29
N LYS A 5 -13.01 -9.50 28.73
CA LYS A 5 -13.87 -10.66 28.43
C LYS A 5 -15.18 -10.22 27.80
N ILE A 6 -15.10 -9.38 26.79
CA ILE A 6 -16.29 -8.90 26.09
C ILE A 6 -16.29 -9.58 24.72
N GLU A 7 -17.34 -10.36 24.42
CA GLU A 7 -17.55 -11.03 23.14
C GLU A 7 -17.59 -10.01 22.00
N ASP A 8 -17.11 -10.39 20.81
CA ASP A 8 -17.11 -9.52 19.65
C ASP A 8 -18.54 -9.09 19.30
N VAL A 9 -18.75 -7.79 19.15
CA VAL A 9 -20.04 -7.24 18.74
C VAL A 9 -20.21 -7.50 17.25
N ASP A 10 -21.31 -8.14 16.86
CA ASP A 10 -21.71 -8.19 15.47
C ASP A 10 -22.18 -6.81 15.00
N ILE A 11 -21.27 -6.06 14.39
CA ILE A 11 -21.52 -4.70 13.89
C ILE A 11 -22.60 -4.70 12.79
N ALA A 12 -22.80 -5.82 12.07
CA ALA A 12 -23.80 -5.92 11.01
C ALA A 12 -25.24 -5.91 11.56
N LYS A 13 -25.43 -6.16 12.86
CA LYS A 13 -26.73 -6.06 13.56
C LYS A 13 -27.27 -4.63 13.62
N TYR A 14 -26.40 -3.62 13.57
CA TYR A 14 -26.80 -2.22 13.69
C TYR A 14 -27.13 -1.61 12.33
N THR A 15 -28.37 -1.12 12.23
CA THR A 15 -28.91 -0.42 11.07
C THR A 15 -29.25 1.02 11.46
N LYS A 16 -29.56 1.85 10.46
CA LYS A 16 -29.96 3.25 10.69
C LYS A 16 -31.19 3.38 11.59
N ASP A 17 -32.05 2.36 11.64
CA ASP A 17 -33.33 2.41 12.32
C ASP A 17 -33.29 1.83 13.74
N ASN A 18 -32.27 1.03 14.07
CA ASN A 18 -32.19 0.32 15.35
C ASN A 18 -30.95 0.67 16.20
N TRP A 19 -29.99 1.45 15.68
CA TRP A 19 -28.73 1.71 16.41
C TRP A 19 -28.93 2.46 17.72
N GLU A 20 -29.86 3.43 17.77
CA GLU A 20 -30.09 4.26 18.95
C GLU A 20 -30.78 3.47 20.09
N PRO A 21 -31.84 2.68 19.83
CA PRO A 21 -32.39 1.76 20.84
C PRO A 21 -31.40 0.73 21.38
N LEU A 22 -30.42 0.30 20.56
CA LEU A 22 -29.39 -0.66 20.94
C LEU A 22 -28.13 -0.01 21.53
N ARG A 23 -28.20 1.27 21.94
CA ARG A 23 -27.07 2.02 22.51
C ARG A 23 -26.39 1.31 23.68
N ASN A 24 -27.17 0.70 24.57
CA ASN A 24 -26.66 -0.06 25.70
C ASN A 24 -25.72 -1.20 25.29
N GLU A 25 -25.87 -1.75 24.08
CA GLU A 25 -25.00 -2.80 23.55
C GLU A 25 -23.67 -2.24 23.03
N TRP A 26 -23.66 -1.17 22.22
CA TRP A 26 -22.42 -0.69 21.57
C TRP A 26 -21.69 0.45 22.32
N GLU A 27 -22.38 1.23 23.14
CA GLU A 27 -21.82 2.39 23.86
C GLU A 27 -20.62 2.02 24.75
N PRO A 28 -20.62 0.90 25.49
CA PRO A 28 -19.44 0.48 26.27
C PRO A 28 -18.18 0.30 25.42
N TYR A 29 -18.33 -0.16 24.17
CA TYR A 29 -17.22 -0.35 23.23
C TYR A 29 -16.74 0.99 22.69
N ALA A 30 -17.65 1.89 22.31
CA ALA A 30 -17.28 3.23 21.89
C ALA A 30 -16.54 4.00 23.01
N LYS A 31 -16.99 3.87 24.27
CA LYS A 31 -16.31 4.42 25.44
C LYS A 31 -14.92 3.79 25.63
N ARG A 32 -14.81 2.46 25.51
CA ARG A 32 -13.52 1.76 25.57
C ARG A 32 -12.57 2.24 24.47
N ASP A 33 -13.04 2.34 23.23
CA ASP A 33 -12.22 2.73 22.09
C ASP A 33 -11.75 4.19 22.22
N MET A 34 -12.61 5.10 22.72
CA MET A 34 -12.22 6.48 23.06
C MET A 34 -11.20 6.53 24.21
N LEU A 35 -11.37 5.71 25.25
CA LEU A 35 -10.40 5.60 26.34
C LEU A 35 -9.06 5.01 25.87
N CYS A 36 -9.09 3.99 25.01
CA CYS A 36 -7.91 3.42 24.38
C CYS A 36 -7.17 4.45 23.52
N LEU A 37 -7.90 5.23 22.72
CA LEU A 37 -7.35 6.34 21.94
C LEU A 37 -6.71 7.39 22.84
N GLY A 38 -7.40 7.81 23.90
CA GLY A 38 -6.87 8.73 24.90
C GLY A 38 -5.59 8.21 25.58
N ALA A 39 -5.59 6.94 25.99
CA ALA A 39 -4.42 6.29 26.58
C ALA A 39 -3.24 6.18 25.59
N CYS A 40 -3.51 5.85 24.33
CA CYS A 40 -2.50 5.87 23.26
C CYS A 40 -1.91 7.28 23.11
N LEU A 41 -2.74 8.31 22.99
CA LEU A 41 -2.29 9.69 22.86
C LEU A 41 -1.43 10.13 24.05
N ILE A 42 -1.82 9.79 25.28
CA ILE A 42 -1.03 10.08 26.49
C ILE A 42 0.33 9.37 26.44
N LYS A 43 0.33 8.06 26.16
CA LYS A 43 1.55 7.25 26.10
C LYS A 43 2.52 7.75 25.03
N TYR A 44 1.99 8.06 23.84
CA TYR A 44 2.82 8.63 22.77
C TYR A 44 3.28 10.04 23.10
N ASN A 45 2.46 10.86 23.76
CA ASN A 45 2.87 12.20 24.18
C ASN A 45 4.02 12.14 25.18
N GLN A 46 3.98 11.18 26.10
CA GLN A 46 5.07 10.93 27.03
C GLN A 46 6.34 10.50 26.29
N ALA A 47 6.26 9.49 25.41
CA ALA A 47 7.40 9.05 24.62
C ALA A 47 7.98 10.17 23.74
N MET A 48 7.14 11.03 23.16
CA MET A 48 7.57 12.20 22.38
C MET A 48 8.30 13.24 23.22
N LYS A 49 7.82 13.51 24.44
CA LYS A 49 8.52 14.40 25.37
C LYS A 49 9.89 13.84 25.75
N GLU A 50 9.98 12.53 25.97
CA GLU A 50 11.23 11.87 26.37
C GLU A 50 12.25 11.78 25.22
N VAL A 51 11.80 11.52 23.99
CA VAL A 51 12.70 11.24 22.86
C VAL A 51 13.04 12.49 22.06
N VAL A 52 12.07 13.39 21.85
CA VAL A 52 12.23 14.55 20.96
C VAL A 52 11.95 15.88 21.65
N PHE A 53 11.75 15.88 22.99
CA PHE A 53 11.49 17.08 23.80
C PHE A 53 10.32 17.93 23.29
N GLN A 54 9.31 17.28 22.69
CA GLN A 54 8.12 17.94 22.14
C GLN A 54 6.83 17.28 22.63
N ASN A 55 5.77 18.07 22.74
CA ASN A 55 4.43 17.61 23.10
C ASN A 55 3.59 17.42 21.83
N ILE A 56 2.89 16.28 21.72
CA ILE A 56 1.96 15.99 20.60
C ILE A 56 0.92 17.09 20.45
N SER A 57 0.37 17.60 21.56
CA SER A 57 -0.60 18.69 21.53
C SER A 57 -0.01 19.94 20.89
N ASN A 58 1.20 20.34 21.29
CA ASN A 58 1.86 21.53 20.75
C ASN A 58 2.18 21.35 19.26
N ASN A 59 2.52 20.14 18.83
CA ASN A 59 2.80 19.85 17.42
C ASN A 59 1.53 19.79 16.54
N LEU A 60 0.38 19.43 17.11
CA LEU A 60 -0.90 19.44 16.38
C LEU A 60 -1.51 20.85 16.29
N THR A 61 -1.09 21.78 17.14
CA THR A 61 -1.69 23.13 17.22
C THR A 61 -0.72 24.26 16.90
N ALA A 62 0.59 24.01 16.74
CA ALA A 62 1.57 25.06 16.44
C ALA A 62 1.62 25.37 14.93
N PRO A 63 1.53 26.65 14.53
CA PRO A 63 1.65 27.08 13.13
C PRO A 63 3.02 26.83 12.51
N SER A 64 4.06 26.61 13.32
CA SER A 64 5.46 26.59 12.89
C SER A 64 6.25 25.46 13.53
N ILE A 65 5.94 24.22 13.18
CA ILE A 65 6.97 23.18 13.32
C ILE A 65 8.01 23.45 12.23
N SER A 66 9.31 23.41 12.59
CA SER A 66 10.38 23.45 11.59
C SER A 66 10.14 22.41 10.49
N LEU A 67 10.53 22.68 9.25
CA LEU A 67 10.27 21.78 8.11
C LEU A 67 10.69 20.32 8.40
N LYS A 68 11.79 20.12 9.16
CA LYS A 68 12.24 18.81 9.62
C LYS A 68 11.30 18.19 10.65
N GLY A 69 10.87 18.94 11.67
CA GLY A 69 9.92 18.44 12.66
C GLY A 69 8.55 18.12 12.07
N SER A 70 8.06 18.92 11.11
CA SER A 70 6.76 18.70 10.47
C SER A 70 6.75 17.39 9.68
N ASN A 71 7.84 17.12 8.95
CA ASN A 71 8.03 15.84 8.26
C ASN A 71 8.11 14.66 9.23
N CYS A 72 8.81 14.80 10.36
CA CYS A 72 8.85 13.76 11.40
C CYS A 72 7.46 13.47 11.97
N MET A 73 6.67 14.51 12.28
CA MET A 73 5.32 14.35 12.80
C MET A 73 4.38 13.69 11.78
N LYS A 74 4.47 14.09 10.51
CA LYS A 74 3.73 13.46 9.42
C LYS A 74 4.09 11.98 9.28
N LEU A 75 5.37 11.63 9.34
CA LEU A 75 5.83 10.25 9.27
C LEU A 75 5.33 9.43 10.47
N LEU A 76 5.40 10.01 11.67
CA LEU A 76 4.93 9.37 12.89
C LEU A 76 3.43 9.10 12.83
N GLY A 77 2.60 10.11 12.50
CA GLY A 77 1.16 9.95 12.33
C GLY A 77 0.79 8.88 11.29
N ASN A 78 1.47 8.90 10.14
CA ASN A 78 1.24 7.92 9.08
C ASN A 78 1.64 6.49 9.50
N SER A 79 2.76 6.37 10.22
CA SER A 79 3.24 5.08 10.72
C SER A 79 2.33 4.52 11.81
N LEU A 80 1.78 5.37 12.67
CA LEU A 80 0.90 4.95 13.77
C LEU A 80 -0.35 4.24 13.25
N TYR A 81 -1.13 4.86 12.36
CA TYR A 81 -2.35 4.21 11.86
C TYR A 81 -2.00 2.96 11.02
N GLY A 82 -0.91 3.02 10.25
CA GLY A 82 -0.44 1.88 9.45
C GLY A 82 -0.06 0.68 10.30
N LYS A 83 0.59 0.93 11.46
CA LYS A 83 0.91 -0.11 12.44
C LYS A 83 -0.34 -0.66 13.12
N SER A 84 -1.34 0.18 13.41
CA SER A 84 -2.62 -0.29 13.99
C SER A 84 -3.33 -1.31 13.11
N ILE A 85 -3.30 -1.14 11.78
CA ILE A 85 -3.92 -2.07 10.83
C ILE A 85 -2.95 -3.12 10.27
N GLN A 86 -1.70 -3.15 10.71
CA GLN A 86 -0.70 -4.08 10.18
C GLN A 86 -1.21 -5.52 10.36
N LYS A 87 -1.13 -6.31 9.28
CA LYS A 87 -1.38 -7.75 9.34
C LYS A 87 -0.22 -8.42 10.06
N ASP A 88 -0.55 -9.41 10.87
CA ASP A 88 0.44 -10.24 11.53
C ASP A 88 1.32 -10.90 10.47
N THR A 89 2.63 -10.76 10.65
CA THR A 89 3.62 -11.27 9.71
C THR A 89 4.06 -12.64 10.21
N THR A 90 3.48 -13.69 9.64
CA THR A 90 3.72 -15.10 10.01
C THR A 90 5.00 -15.67 9.38
N THR A 91 5.62 -14.97 8.43
CA THR A 91 6.87 -15.41 7.80
C THR A 91 8.02 -14.44 8.05
N SER A 92 9.25 -14.96 8.01
CA SER A 92 10.49 -14.17 7.95
C SER A 92 11.14 -14.36 6.60
N ARG A 93 11.89 -13.37 6.13
CA ARG A 93 12.84 -13.55 5.03
C ARG A 93 14.24 -13.23 5.49
N HIS A 94 15.18 -14.12 5.16
CA HIS A 94 16.57 -14.03 5.54
C HIS A 94 17.48 -14.16 4.33
N LEU A 95 18.68 -13.59 4.44
CA LEU A 95 19.78 -13.87 3.53
C LEU A 95 20.76 -14.80 4.25
N TRP A 96 20.75 -16.09 3.91
CA TRP A 96 21.56 -17.11 4.55
C TRP A 96 22.69 -17.59 3.64
N SER A 97 23.84 -17.89 4.24
CA SER A 97 24.86 -18.65 3.53
C SER A 97 24.41 -20.09 3.30
N GLU A 98 25.03 -20.81 2.37
CA GLU A 98 24.74 -22.24 2.18
C GLU A 98 24.94 -23.05 3.48
N VAL A 99 25.97 -22.71 4.26
CA VAL A 99 26.26 -23.34 5.56
C VAL A 99 25.15 -23.07 6.56
N THR A 100 24.68 -21.83 6.64
CA THR A 100 23.59 -21.42 7.54
C THR A 100 22.28 -22.09 7.15
N LEU A 101 21.97 -22.18 5.86
CA LEU A 101 20.79 -22.87 5.37
C LEU A 101 20.85 -24.37 5.71
N LYS A 102 21.99 -25.05 5.51
CA LYS A 102 22.15 -26.47 5.90
C LYS A 102 21.86 -26.69 7.38
N ALA A 103 22.44 -25.85 8.24
CA ALA A 103 22.33 -25.99 9.68
C ALA A 103 20.89 -25.79 10.19
N ASN A 104 20.12 -24.92 9.53
CA ASN A 104 18.79 -24.50 9.97
C ASN A 104 17.65 -25.01 9.06
N PHE A 105 17.93 -25.92 8.12
CA PHE A 105 16.89 -26.45 7.23
C PHE A 105 15.96 -27.41 7.97
N ASP A 106 14.70 -27.01 8.12
CA ASP A 106 13.65 -27.79 8.75
C ASP A 106 12.28 -27.56 8.07
N SER A 107 11.21 -28.02 8.71
CA SER A 107 9.84 -27.88 8.22
C SER A 107 9.33 -26.44 8.18
N HIS A 108 9.98 -25.51 8.88
CA HIS A 108 9.60 -24.10 8.89
C HIS A 108 10.12 -23.37 7.66
N VAL A 109 11.12 -23.89 6.95
CA VAL A 109 11.57 -23.29 5.69
C VAL A 109 10.55 -23.56 4.58
N ILE A 110 9.78 -22.53 4.23
CA ILE A 110 8.70 -22.60 3.22
C ILE A 110 9.29 -22.50 1.80
N HIS A 111 10.29 -21.64 1.64
CA HIS A 111 10.88 -21.37 0.34
C HIS A 111 12.33 -20.91 0.47
N TYR A 112 13.17 -21.19 -0.53
CA TYR A 112 14.49 -20.62 -0.64
C TYR A 112 14.92 -20.47 -2.10
N GLU A 113 15.68 -19.41 -2.39
CA GLU A 113 16.18 -19.08 -3.72
C GLU A 113 17.66 -18.73 -3.64
N ARG A 114 18.50 -19.37 -4.47
CA ARG A 114 19.92 -19.04 -4.57
C ARG A 114 20.07 -17.68 -5.26
N VAL A 115 20.70 -16.73 -4.58
CA VAL A 115 20.96 -15.38 -5.13
C VAL A 115 22.30 -15.35 -5.86
N ASN A 116 23.30 -16.03 -5.30
CA ASN A 116 24.65 -16.12 -5.86
C ASN A 116 25.33 -17.41 -5.37
N ASP A 117 26.62 -17.54 -5.66
CA ASP A 117 27.34 -18.79 -5.36
C ASP A 117 27.37 -19.16 -3.88
N SER A 118 27.17 -18.20 -2.97
CA SER A 118 27.35 -18.38 -1.53
C SER A 118 26.10 -18.10 -0.70
N GLN A 119 25.06 -17.48 -1.27
CA GLN A 119 23.92 -16.95 -0.52
C GLN A 119 22.55 -17.33 -1.10
N TYR A 120 21.59 -17.48 -0.20
CA TYR A 120 20.21 -17.85 -0.45
C TYR A 120 19.28 -16.85 0.24
N ILE A 121 18.23 -16.41 -0.46
CA ILE A 121 17.07 -15.81 0.20
C ILE A 121 16.21 -16.95 0.71
N VAL A 122 15.94 -16.98 2.01
CA VAL A 122 15.19 -18.06 2.67
C VAL A 122 13.95 -17.45 3.32
N GLU A 123 12.78 -17.99 3.02
CA GLU A 123 11.52 -17.65 3.66
C GLU A 123 11.13 -18.76 4.63
N GLU A 124 10.96 -18.41 5.90
CA GLU A 124 10.59 -19.33 6.97
C GLU A 124 9.26 -18.92 7.61
N GLU A 125 8.50 -19.90 8.09
CA GLU A 125 7.35 -19.69 8.97
C GLU A 125 7.85 -19.40 10.40
N LYS A 126 7.33 -18.36 11.03
CA LYS A 126 7.64 -18.06 12.41
C LYS A 126 6.91 -19.04 13.31
N GLU A 127 7.63 -19.59 14.28
CA GLU A 127 7.07 -20.46 15.30
C GLU A 127 5.92 -19.73 16.03
N PHE A 128 4.72 -20.31 15.97
CA PHE A 128 3.53 -19.71 16.57
C PHE A 128 3.57 -19.91 18.09
N ILE A 129 3.74 -18.82 18.85
CA ILE A 129 3.69 -18.83 20.32
C ILE A 129 2.30 -18.32 20.80
N PRO A 130 1.35 -19.19 21.20
CA PRO A 130 0.06 -18.77 21.78
C PRO A 130 0.13 -18.50 23.30
N PRO A 131 -0.70 -17.59 23.86
CA PRO A 131 -0.83 -16.18 23.51
C PRO A 131 -0.44 -15.30 24.71
N LYS A 132 0.70 -14.61 24.64
CA LYS A 132 0.73 -13.21 25.12
C LYS A 132 0.28 -12.42 23.92
N SER A 133 -0.98 -11.97 23.87
CA SER A 133 -1.53 -11.07 22.84
C SER A 133 -0.46 -10.17 22.23
N THR A 134 0.16 -10.60 21.13
CA THR A 134 1.34 -9.94 20.55
C THR A 134 0.93 -8.66 19.84
N ARG A 135 -0.35 -8.54 19.50
CA ARG A 135 -0.92 -7.32 18.93
C ARG A 135 -1.16 -6.29 20.02
N LEU A 136 -0.13 -5.47 20.25
CA LEU A 136 -0.17 -4.32 21.15
C LEU A 136 -0.96 -3.13 20.56
N THR A 137 -1.35 -3.22 19.28
CA THR A 137 -1.94 -2.09 18.54
C THR A 137 -3.42 -2.32 18.23
N PRO A 138 -4.32 -1.41 18.62
CA PRO A 138 -5.76 -1.55 18.40
C PRO A 138 -6.13 -1.37 16.92
N SER A 139 -6.51 -2.45 16.24
CA SER A 139 -6.88 -2.41 14.81
C SER A 139 -8.13 -1.58 14.51
N HIS A 140 -9.10 -1.58 15.43
CA HIS A 140 -10.31 -0.76 15.34
C HIS A 140 -9.99 0.73 15.20
N LEU A 141 -8.94 1.22 15.85
CA LEU A 141 -8.50 2.62 15.72
C LEU A 141 -8.02 2.92 14.30
N GLY A 142 -7.22 2.02 13.72
CA GLY A 142 -6.77 2.17 12.34
C GLY A 142 -7.91 2.11 11.33
N LEU A 143 -8.89 1.23 11.56
CA LEU A 143 -10.12 1.17 10.76
C LEU A 143 -10.95 2.46 10.87
N PHE A 144 -11.08 3.02 12.07
CA PHE A 144 -11.78 4.28 12.31
C PHE A 144 -11.14 5.44 11.55
N VAL A 145 -9.80 5.55 11.56
CA VAL A 145 -9.07 6.57 10.79
C VAL A 145 -9.33 6.42 9.30
N LEU A 146 -9.23 5.20 8.77
CA LEU A 146 -9.48 4.94 7.34
C LEU A 146 -10.92 5.23 6.93
N SER A 147 -11.91 4.85 7.75
CA SER A 147 -13.33 5.11 7.45
C SER A 147 -13.65 6.60 7.47
N HIS A 148 -13.10 7.34 8.44
CA HIS A 148 -13.26 8.80 8.50
C HIS A 148 -12.57 9.52 7.35
N SER A 149 -11.36 9.09 6.96
CA SER A 149 -10.67 9.63 5.79
C SER A 149 -11.52 9.48 4.51
N LYS A 150 -12.10 8.28 4.29
CA LYS A 150 -13.03 8.05 3.16
C LYS A 150 -14.31 8.88 3.27
N LYS A 151 -14.90 8.99 4.46
CA LYS A 151 -16.10 9.80 4.70
C LYS A 151 -15.84 11.27 4.34
N ILE A 152 -14.69 11.81 4.71
CA ILE A 152 -14.28 13.18 4.36
C ILE A 152 -14.27 13.33 2.84
N MET A 153 -13.53 12.46 2.11
CA MET A 153 -13.50 12.50 0.65
C MET A 153 -14.90 12.39 0.02
N ASN A 154 -15.74 11.49 0.54
CA ASN A 154 -17.11 11.31 0.05
C ASN A 154 -17.99 12.56 0.23
N ASN A 155 -17.72 13.41 1.22
CA ASN A 155 -18.43 14.68 1.36
C ASN A 155 -18.14 15.62 0.17
N PHE A 156 -16.88 15.69 -0.30
CA PHE A 156 -16.51 16.46 -1.49
C PHE A 156 -17.21 15.91 -2.73
N ILE A 157 -17.09 14.60 -2.95
CA ILE A 157 -17.69 13.90 -4.10
C ILE A 157 -19.21 14.12 -4.13
N ARG A 158 -19.87 14.06 -2.98
CA ARG A 158 -21.32 14.26 -2.89
C ARG A 158 -21.76 15.68 -3.26
N VAL A 159 -21.06 16.71 -2.77
CA VAL A 159 -21.43 18.12 -3.02
C VAL A 159 -21.36 18.45 -4.51
N ILE A 160 -20.42 17.88 -5.24
CA ILE A 160 -20.26 18.10 -6.68
C ILE A 160 -21.05 17.10 -7.52
N ASP A 161 -21.87 16.25 -6.89
CA ASP A 161 -22.64 15.19 -7.56
C ASP A 161 -21.78 14.16 -8.31
N GLY A 162 -20.52 14.01 -7.90
CA GLY A 162 -19.50 13.22 -8.59
C GLY A 162 -19.70 11.70 -8.52
N PHE A 163 -20.66 11.21 -7.72
CA PHE A 163 -21.07 9.79 -7.77
C PHE A 163 -21.92 9.47 -8.99
N TYR A 164 -22.62 10.48 -9.53
CA TYR A 164 -23.60 10.30 -10.60
C TYR A 164 -23.22 11.05 -11.87
N LYS A 165 -22.32 12.03 -11.77
CA LYS A 165 -21.81 12.80 -12.90
C LYS A 165 -20.29 12.62 -13.07
N PRO A 166 -19.77 12.71 -14.31
CA PRO A 166 -18.34 12.58 -14.61
C PRO A 166 -17.56 13.86 -14.24
N GLU A 167 -17.70 14.33 -13.00
CA GLU A 167 -17.11 15.58 -12.49
C GLU A 167 -15.71 15.39 -11.88
N ILE A 168 -15.29 14.12 -11.74
CA ILE A 168 -14.05 13.72 -11.09
C ILE A 168 -13.15 13.05 -12.12
N TYR A 169 -12.00 13.69 -12.38
CA TYR A 169 -11.00 13.20 -13.32
C TYR A 169 -9.99 12.26 -12.65
N TYR A 170 -9.75 12.42 -11.35
CA TYR A 170 -8.82 11.59 -10.59
C TYR A 170 -9.11 11.67 -9.09
N THR A 171 -8.86 10.57 -8.38
CA THR A 171 -8.84 10.54 -6.92
C THR A 171 -7.69 9.65 -6.41
N ASP A 172 -7.02 10.08 -5.35
CA ASP A 172 -6.07 9.24 -4.60
C ASP A 172 -6.01 9.67 -3.14
N THR A 173 -6.57 8.84 -2.27
CA THR A 173 -6.57 8.93 -0.80
C THR A 173 -7.07 10.26 -0.23
N ASP A 174 -6.28 11.32 -0.37
CA ASP A 174 -6.45 12.67 0.16
C ASP A 174 -6.48 13.75 -0.94
N SER A 175 -6.47 13.36 -2.22
CA SER A 175 -6.49 14.27 -3.36
C SER A 175 -7.63 13.95 -4.34
N LEU A 176 -8.18 15.01 -4.94
CA LEU A 176 -9.26 14.96 -5.92
C LEU A 176 -8.96 15.96 -7.05
N TYR A 177 -9.07 15.54 -8.31
CA TYR A 177 -8.99 16.44 -9.46
C TYR A 177 -10.37 16.56 -10.09
N ILE A 178 -10.85 17.79 -10.19
CA ILE A 178 -12.20 18.16 -10.61
C ILE A 178 -12.14 19.38 -11.52
N SER A 179 -13.24 19.66 -12.22
CA SER A 179 -13.40 20.93 -12.93
C SER A 179 -13.36 22.10 -11.95
N SER A 180 -12.73 23.21 -12.36
CA SER A 180 -12.71 24.46 -11.58
C SER A 180 -14.13 24.99 -11.31
N SER A 181 -15.09 24.72 -12.20
CA SER A 181 -16.50 25.08 -12.02
C SER A 181 -17.17 24.45 -10.79
N ASN A 182 -16.58 23.40 -10.21
CA ASN A 182 -17.08 22.77 -8.98
C ASN A 182 -16.44 23.35 -7.71
N TRP A 183 -15.44 24.23 -7.84
CA TRP A 183 -14.77 24.86 -6.71
C TRP A 183 -15.72 25.72 -5.88
N ASP A 184 -16.54 26.55 -6.53
CA ASP A 184 -17.48 27.44 -5.86
C ASP A 184 -18.51 26.66 -5.04
N LYS A 185 -19.03 25.54 -5.58
CA LYS A 185 -19.94 24.65 -4.85
C LYS A 185 -19.31 24.09 -3.57
N LEU A 186 -18.03 23.71 -3.65
CA LEU A 186 -17.30 23.21 -2.47
C LEU A 186 -17.06 24.33 -1.45
N ASN A 187 -16.76 25.53 -1.91
CA ASN A 187 -16.56 26.71 -1.06
C ASN A 187 -17.86 27.13 -0.35
N GLU A 188 -18.98 27.20 -1.08
CA GLU A 188 -20.31 27.48 -0.55
C GLU A 188 -20.77 26.42 0.47
N ALA A 189 -20.44 25.15 0.23
CA ALA A 189 -20.67 24.06 1.19
C ALA A 189 -19.71 24.11 2.40
N GLY A 190 -18.81 25.09 2.46
CA GLY A 190 -17.83 25.27 3.51
C GLY A 190 -16.79 24.15 3.56
N LEU A 191 -16.50 23.48 2.44
CA LEU A 191 -15.55 22.36 2.36
C LEU A 191 -14.12 22.80 1.99
N VAL A 192 -13.90 24.08 1.71
CA VAL A 192 -12.61 24.65 1.30
C VAL A 192 -12.05 25.54 2.42
N SER A 193 -10.76 25.40 2.72
CA SER A 193 -10.01 26.26 3.65
C SER A 193 -8.52 25.94 3.55
N GLU A 194 -7.67 26.97 3.62
CA GLU A 194 -6.21 26.81 3.67
C GLU A 194 -5.71 26.35 5.05
N ASN A 195 -6.48 26.62 6.10
CA ASN A 195 -6.03 26.49 7.49
C ASN A 195 -6.82 25.46 8.30
N ASP A 196 -8.01 25.09 7.85
CA ASP A 196 -8.88 24.21 8.62
C ASP A 196 -8.68 22.73 8.31
N TYR A 197 -8.75 21.92 9.36
CA TYR A 197 -8.70 20.47 9.23
C TYR A 197 -9.90 19.92 8.43
N CYS A 198 -9.65 18.86 7.67
CA CYS A 198 -10.63 18.16 6.85
C CYS A 198 -11.27 19.02 5.74
N LYS A 199 -10.65 20.16 5.40
CA LYS A 199 -11.03 21.00 4.27
C LYS A 199 -10.04 20.84 3.12
N GLY A 200 -10.53 21.09 1.92
CA GLY A 200 -9.73 21.08 0.70
C GLY A 200 -9.06 22.43 0.48
N LYS A 201 -7.92 22.39 -0.21
CA LYS A 201 -7.23 23.58 -0.71
C LYS A 201 -6.75 23.35 -2.14
N ASN A 202 -6.47 24.42 -2.88
CA ASN A 202 -5.90 24.28 -4.21
C ASN A 202 -4.37 24.27 -4.11
N ASP A 203 -3.77 23.10 -4.23
CA ASP A 203 -2.31 22.94 -4.22
C ASP A 203 -1.58 23.68 -5.36
N TYR A 204 -2.31 24.24 -6.33
CA TYR A 204 -1.78 24.99 -7.48
C TYR A 204 -2.10 26.49 -7.45
N GLY A 205 -2.65 27.03 -6.34
CA GLY A 205 -3.03 28.45 -6.22
C GLY A 205 -4.17 28.82 -7.16
N ASP A 206 -4.08 29.94 -7.88
CA ASP A 206 -5.07 30.28 -8.93
C ASP A 206 -4.82 29.56 -10.26
N GLY A 207 -3.82 28.67 -10.29
CA GLY A 207 -3.50 27.81 -11.42
C GLY A 207 -4.35 26.54 -11.46
N GLY A 208 -4.13 25.76 -12.51
CA GLY A 208 -4.85 24.50 -12.69
C GLY A 208 -4.26 23.63 -13.80
N PHE A 209 -4.81 22.43 -13.92
CA PHE A 209 -4.48 21.54 -15.03
C PHE A 209 -5.16 22.01 -16.31
N ILE A 210 -4.40 22.07 -17.40
CA ILE A 210 -4.94 22.37 -18.74
C ILE A 210 -4.94 21.15 -19.64
N PHE A 211 -4.08 20.18 -19.33
CA PHE A 211 -4.03 18.89 -20.01
C PHE A 211 -3.67 17.82 -18.99
N VAL A 212 -4.37 16.69 -19.04
CA VAL A 212 -4.02 15.56 -18.21
C VAL A 212 -4.19 14.24 -18.95
N LEU A 213 -3.25 13.34 -18.69
CA LEU A 213 -3.25 11.97 -19.15
C LEU A 213 -3.09 11.04 -17.94
N TYR A 214 -4.18 10.36 -17.57
CA TYR A 214 -4.19 9.36 -16.50
C TYR A 214 -4.14 7.97 -17.13
N LEU A 215 -2.98 7.30 -17.04
CA LEU A 215 -2.81 5.97 -17.63
C LEU A 215 -3.19 4.87 -16.66
N ALA A 216 -2.85 5.03 -15.37
CA ALA A 216 -3.22 4.12 -14.29
C ALA A 216 -3.07 4.81 -12.93
N PRO A 217 -3.47 4.15 -11.81
CA PRO A 217 -3.25 4.69 -10.47
C PRO A 217 -1.78 5.08 -10.25
N LYS A 218 -1.56 6.36 -9.92
CA LYS A 218 -0.23 6.95 -9.66
C LYS A 218 0.73 6.91 -10.87
N VAL A 219 0.18 6.79 -12.08
CA VAL A 219 0.87 6.98 -13.36
C VAL A 219 0.11 8.01 -14.19
N LYS A 220 0.66 9.24 -14.24
CA LYS A 220 0.01 10.38 -14.90
C LYS A 220 0.99 11.40 -15.42
N TYR A 221 0.64 12.01 -16.54
CA TYR A 221 1.30 13.19 -17.08
C TYR A 221 0.32 14.36 -17.09
N ASN A 222 0.75 15.51 -16.58
CA ASN A 222 -0.09 16.70 -16.47
C ASN A 222 0.67 17.91 -16.98
N ILE A 223 -0.04 18.80 -17.68
CA ILE A 223 0.41 20.17 -17.95
C ILE A 223 -0.42 21.09 -17.07
N ILE A 224 0.29 21.87 -16.25
CA ILE A 224 -0.28 22.81 -15.29
C ILE A 224 0.00 24.22 -15.81
N ARG A 225 -1.01 25.07 -15.82
CA ARG A 225 -0.84 26.51 -15.99
C ARG A 225 -0.85 27.14 -14.59
N THR A 226 0.25 27.79 -14.21
CA THR A 226 0.31 28.54 -12.96
C THR A 226 -0.38 29.90 -13.10
N SER A 227 -0.64 30.55 -11.97
CA SER A 227 -1.37 31.83 -11.91
C SER A 227 -0.69 32.97 -12.67
N ASP A 228 0.63 32.92 -12.81
CA ASP A 228 1.45 33.83 -13.63
C ASP A 228 1.42 33.50 -15.14
N GLY A 229 0.64 32.49 -15.55
CA GLY A 229 0.51 32.08 -16.95
C GLY A 229 1.61 31.13 -17.45
N VAL A 230 2.56 30.72 -16.60
CA VAL A 230 3.63 29.79 -16.98
C VAL A 230 3.09 28.37 -17.07
N LEU A 231 3.52 27.63 -18.10
CA LEU A 231 3.22 26.20 -18.24
C LEU A 231 4.30 25.36 -17.57
N LYS A 232 3.87 24.40 -16.75
CA LYS A 232 4.74 23.44 -16.05
C LYS A 232 4.29 22.02 -16.31
N GLU A 233 5.26 21.17 -16.63
CA GLU A 233 5.02 19.74 -16.74
C GLU A 233 5.13 19.04 -15.38
N LYS A 234 4.25 18.08 -15.14
CA LYS A 234 4.31 17.21 -13.97
C LYS A 234 4.13 15.75 -14.34
N LYS A 235 5.26 15.04 -14.41
CA LYS A 235 5.34 13.59 -14.63
C LYS A 235 5.27 12.85 -13.29
N THR A 236 4.36 11.89 -13.19
CA THR A 236 4.23 11.01 -12.03
C THR A 236 4.24 9.57 -12.51
N TYR A 237 5.26 8.82 -12.08
CA TYR A 237 5.34 7.39 -12.31
C TYR A 237 5.83 6.71 -11.02
N LYS A 238 4.91 6.24 -10.19
CA LYS A 238 5.30 5.62 -8.92
C LYS A 238 6.06 4.32 -9.17
N GLY A 239 7.27 4.20 -8.61
CA GLY A 239 8.12 3.02 -8.76
C GLY A 239 9.09 3.07 -9.95
N TYR A 240 9.08 4.17 -10.73
CA TYR A 240 10.02 4.38 -11.82
C TYR A 240 10.70 5.76 -11.67
N SER A 241 11.93 5.88 -12.16
CA SER A 241 12.62 7.17 -12.10
C SER A 241 11.98 8.15 -13.08
N LYS A 242 11.70 9.38 -12.64
CA LYS A 242 11.07 10.41 -13.48
C LYS A 242 11.94 10.79 -14.67
N ASP A 243 13.26 10.73 -14.51
CA ASP A 243 14.22 11.14 -15.54
C ASP A 243 14.36 10.09 -16.65
N LYS A 244 13.79 8.89 -16.44
CA LYS A 244 13.85 7.77 -17.37
C LYS A 244 12.61 7.62 -18.24
N ILE A 245 11.62 8.51 -18.12
CA ILE A 245 10.39 8.43 -18.91
C ILE A 245 10.11 9.75 -19.63
N SER A 246 10.04 9.69 -20.96
CA SER A 246 9.77 10.85 -21.80
C SER A 246 8.26 11.11 -21.92
N VAL A 247 7.86 12.23 -22.53
CA VAL A 247 6.44 12.51 -22.79
C VAL A 247 5.89 11.57 -23.88
N GLU A 248 6.72 11.26 -24.87
CA GLU A 248 6.41 10.31 -25.95
C GLU A 248 6.08 8.93 -25.39
N ASP A 249 6.77 8.49 -24.34
CA ASP A 249 6.45 7.24 -23.65
C ASP A 249 5.02 7.25 -23.08
N TYR A 250 4.58 8.36 -22.48
CA TYR A 250 3.21 8.49 -22.00
C TYR A 250 2.19 8.46 -23.16
N ILE A 251 2.50 9.11 -24.28
CA ILE A 251 1.63 9.14 -25.47
C ILE A 251 1.51 7.73 -26.09
N ARG A 252 2.63 7.00 -26.18
CA ARG A 252 2.66 5.61 -26.66
C ARG A 252 1.83 4.70 -25.76
N LEU A 253 2.01 4.80 -24.44
CA LEU A 253 1.22 4.03 -23.48
C LEU A 253 -0.28 4.37 -23.57
N ALA A 254 -0.66 5.64 -23.74
CA ALA A 254 -2.05 6.04 -23.95
C ALA A 254 -2.65 5.46 -25.24
N SER A 255 -1.81 5.27 -26.26
CA SER A 255 -2.20 4.66 -27.53
C SER A 255 -2.23 3.13 -27.47
N GLY A 256 -2.07 2.53 -26.29
CA GLY A 256 -2.04 1.09 -26.08
C GLY A 256 -0.75 0.41 -26.56
N GLN A 257 0.31 1.19 -26.82
CA GLN A 257 1.61 0.64 -27.22
C GLN A 257 2.50 0.41 -26.00
N ASP A 258 3.27 -0.68 -26.06
CA ASP A 258 4.29 -0.97 -25.07
C ASP A 258 5.49 -0.03 -25.21
N VAL A 259 6.11 0.29 -24.07
CA VAL A 259 7.36 1.07 -23.99
C VAL A 259 8.45 0.16 -23.44
N THR A 260 9.45 -0.10 -24.27
CA THR A 260 10.71 -0.77 -23.89
C THR A 260 11.80 0.27 -23.70
N ASN A 261 12.38 0.32 -22.51
CA ASN A 261 13.55 1.13 -22.22
C ASN A 261 14.75 0.19 -21.97
N GLU A 262 15.98 0.60 -22.28
CA GLU A 262 17.20 -0.27 -22.29
C GLU A 262 17.47 -1.02 -20.97
N PHE A 263 16.78 -0.69 -19.88
CA PHE A 263 16.75 -1.46 -18.65
C PHE A 263 15.52 -2.39 -18.59
N LYS A 264 15.63 -3.59 -19.19
CA LYS A 264 14.87 -4.86 -18.96
C LYS A 264 13.49 -4.82 -18.23
N TYR A 265 12.53 -3.99 -18.62
CA TYR A 265 11.15 -4.11 -18.14
C TYR A 265 10.14 -3.85 -19.26
N ASN A 266 9.25 -4.83 -19.52
CA ASN A 266 8.08 -4.65 -20.37
C ASN A 266 6.91 -4.19 -19.49
N ILE A 267 6.36 -3.03 -19.83
CA ILE A 267 5.21 -2.42 -19.16
C ILE A 267 4.02 -2.55 -20.11
N ILE A 268 2.96 -3.21 -19.66
CA ILE A 268 1.75 -3.44 -20.47
C ILE A 268 0.58 -2.74 -19.79
N LEU A 269 -0.17 -1.94 -20.56
CA LEU A 269 -1.48 -1.45 -20.17
C LEU A 269 -2.51 -2.49 -20.57
N THR A 270 -3.09 -3.21 -19.60
CA THR A 270 -4.13 -4.20 -19.91
C THR A 270 -5.45 -3.52 -20.26
N SER A 271 -6.34 -4.24 -20.95
CA SER A 271 -7.62 -3.71 -21.46
C SER A 271 -8.58 -3.20 -20.37
N ASP A 272 -8.30 -3.48 -19.10
CA ASP A 272 -8.99 -2.99 -17.91
C ASP A 272 -8.34 -1.72 -17.30
N GLY A 273 -7.37 -1.10 -17.99
CA GLY A 273 -6.70 0.13 -17.54
C GLY A 273 -5.68 -0.07 -16.42
N VAL A 274 -5.28 -1.31 -16.12
CA VAL A 274 -4.26 -1.60 -15.12
C VAL A 274 -2.90 -1.67 -15.80
N LEU A 275 -1.97 -0.79 -15.42
CA LEU A 275 -0.55 -0.95 -15.77
C LEU A 275 0.01 -2.15 -15.00
N LYS A 276 0.22 -3.26 -15.71
CA LYS A 276 0.91 -4.43 -15.16
C LYS A 276 2.36 -4.38 -15.58
N GLU A 277 3.23 -4.38 -14.58
CA GLU A 277 4.54 -4.98 -14.79
C GLU A 277 4.29 -6.45 -15.09
N LYS A 278 4.60 -6.91 -16.31
CA LYS A 278 4.55 -8.34 -16.61
C LYS A 278 5.71 -9.02 -15.87
N LYS A 279 5.51 -9.29 -14.58
CA LYS A 279 6.27 -10.30 -13.85
C LYS A 279 5.71 -11.65 -14.28
N THR A 280 6.43 -12.26 -15.20
CA THR A 280 6.25 -13.63 -15.69
C THR A 280 5.98 -14.59 -14.52
N TYR A 281 4.79 -15.21 -14.50
CA TYR A 281 4.27 -16.25 -13.61
C TYR A 281 4.56 -16.14 -12.09
N LYS A 282 3.48 -16.09 -11.29
CA LYS A 282 3.56 -16.14 -9.83
C LYS A 282 4.20 -17.48 -9.41
N GLY A 283 5.44 -17.43 -8.90
CA GLY A 283 6.19 -18.60 -8.42
C GLY A 283 7.28 -19.13 -9.35
N TYR A 284 7.60 -18.43 -10.46
CA TYR A 284 8.67 -18.81 -11.39
C TYR A 284 9.69 -17.69 -11.58
N SER A 285 10.99 -18.01 -11.49
CA SER A 285 12.07 -17.07 -11.81
C SER A 285 12.11 -16.80 -13.32
N LYS A 286 12.30 -15.53 -13.70
CA LYS A 286 12.30 -14.98 -15.07
C LYS A 286 13.26 -15.69 -16.04
N ASP A 287 14.24 -16.42 -15.51
CA ASP A 287 15.40 -16.88 -16.27
C ASP A 287 15.23 -18.31 -16.81
N LYS A 288 14.06 -18.93 -16.58
CA LYS A 288 13.84 -20.38 -16.77
C LYS A 288 12.77 -20.74 -17.82
N ILE A 289 12.22 -19.77 -18.54
CA ILE A 289 11.22 -19.97 -19.60
C ILE A 289 11.58 -19.05 -20.78
N SER A 290 11.73 -19.62 -21.97
CA SER A 290 12.05 -18.88 -23.19
C SER A 290 10.82 -18.15 -23.77
N VAL A 291 11.03 -17.22 -24.71
CA VAL A 291 9.92 -16.55 -25.41
C VAL A 291 9.13 -17.55 -26.25
N GLU A 292 9.80 -18.57 -26.79
CA GLU A 292 9.20 -19.67 -27.54
C GLU A 292 8.27 -20.52 -26.67
N ASP A 293 8.64 -20.80 -25.42
CA ASP A 293 7.79 -21.54 -24.48
C ASP A 293 6.49 -20.79 -24.16
N TYR A 294 6.53 -19.46 -24.12
CA TYR A 294 5.34 -18.62 -23.97
C TYR A 294 4.36 -18.75 -25.13
N ILE A 295 4.88 -18.81 -26.36
CA ILE A 295 4.07 -18.94 -27.57
C ILE A 295 3.40 -20.33 -27.62
N ARG A 296 4.12 -21.37 -27.19
CA ARG A 296 3.62 -22.74 -27.14
C ARG A 296 2.49 -22.92 -26.12
N LEU A 297 2.68 -22.43 -24.90
CA LEU A 297 1.64 -22.47 -23.85
C LEU A 297 0.39 -21.68 -24.26
N ALA A 298 0.55 -20.50 -24.87
CA ALA A 298 -0.57 -19.69 -25.36
C ALA A 298 -1.36 -20.38 -26.48
N SER A 299 -0.73 -21.32 -27.19
CA SER A 299 -1.34 -22.13 -28.24
C SER A 299 -1.95 -23.44 -27.72
N GLY A 300 -2.01 -23.62 -26.39
CA GLY A 300 -2.57 -24.82 -25.75
C GLY A 300 -1.66 -26.05 -25.82
N GLN A 301 -0.36 -25.87 -26.07
CA GLN A 301 0.62 -26.95 -26.06
C GLN A 301 1.33 -27.03 -24.72
N ASP A 302 1.52 -28.25 -24.23
CA ASP A 302 2.27 -28.50 -23.00
C ASP A 302 3.75 -28.16 -23.16
N VAL A 303 4.35 -27.59 -22.12
CA VAL A 303 5.79 -27.33 -22.06
C VAL A 303 6.42 -28.11 -20.91
N THR A 304 7.44 -28.91 -21.21
CA THR A 304 8.19 -29.68 -20.21
C THR A 304 9.55 -29.05 -19.99
N ASN A 305 9.82 -28.67 -18.73
CA ASN A 305 11.11 -28.10 -18.34
C ASN A 305 11.83 -28.98 -17.31
N GLU A 306 13.17 -28.98 -17.38
CA GLU A 306 14.04 -29.67 -16.43
C GLU A 306 14.60 -28.68 -15.40
N PHE A 307 14.52 -29.02 -14.12
CA PHE A 307 14.92 -28.17 -13.00
C PHE A 307 15.83 -28.92 -12.05
N LYS A 308 16.77 -28.22 -11.39
CA LYS A 308 17.49 -28.81 -10.25
C LYS A 308 16.49 -29.25 -9.18
N LYS A 309 16.69 -30.44 -8.61
CA LYS A 309 15.86 -30.96 -7.51
C LYS A 309 15.95 -30.05 -6.28
N PRO A 310 14.89 -29.95 -5.45
CA PRO A 310 14.95 -29.27 -4.17
C PRO A 310 15.72 -30.10 -3.14
N TRP A 311 16.17 -29.46 -2.07
CA TRP A 311 16.79 -30.10 -0.92
C TRP A 311 15.72 -30.85 -0.14
N VAL A 312 16.05 -32.04 0.35
CA VAL A 312 15.09 -32.90 1.04
C VAL A 312 15.67 -33.33 2.38
N LYS A 313 14.91 -33.18 3.46
CA LYS A 313 15.29 -33.70 4.78
C LYS A 313 14.76 -35.14 4.93
N SER A 314 15.64 -36.07 5.27
CA SER A 314 15.30 -37.47 5.51
C SER A 314 15.78 -37.90 6.91
N PHE A 315 15.06 -38.83 7.53
CA PHE A 315 15.41 -39.34 8.86
C PHE A 315 16.74 -40.11 8.89
N THR A 316 17.12 -40.74 7.78
CA THR A 316 18.32 -41.59 7.67
C THR A 316 19.56 -40.83 7.19
N ASN A 317 19.41 -39.86 6.28
CA ASN A 317 20.56 -39.19 5.64
C ASN A 317 20.67 -37.69 5.97
N GLY A 318 19.83 -37.16 6.88
CA GLY A 318 19.80 -35.73 7.17
C GLY A 318 19.31 -34.90 5.98
N VAL A 319 19.91 -33.71 5.77
CA VAL A 319 19.60 -32.83 4.62
C VAL A 319 20.34 -33.34 3.38
N VAL A 320 19.60 -33.86 2.41
CA VAL A 320 20.11 -34.32 1.13
C VAL A 320 20.15 -33.15 0.15
N ILE A 321 21.36 -32.80 -0.27
CA ILE A 321 21.63 -31.75 -1.27
C ILE A 321 21.70 -32.46 -2.63
N PRO A 322 20.80 -32.15 -3.57
CA PRO A 322 20.90 -32.69 -4.92
C PRO A 322 22.17 -32.18 -5.60
N LYS A 323 22.82 -33.05 -6.39
CA LYS A 323 23.98 -32.67 -7.17
C LYS A 323 23.57 -31.64 -8.23
N ASP A 324 24.51 -30.85 -8.74
CA ASP A 324 24.20 -29.83 -9.75
C ASP A 324 23.53 -30.41 -11.02
N ASP A 325 23.77 -31.69 -11.31
CA ASP A 325 23.18 -32.43 -12.43
C ASP A 325 21.86 -33.15 -12.10
N ASP A 326 21.43 -33.14 -10.83
CA ASP A 326 20.18 -33.77 -10.41
C ASP A 326 18.97 -32.94 -10.85
N LYS A 327 18.39 -33.32 -11.98
CA LYS A 327 17.22 -32.65 -12.56
C LYS A 327 15.91 -33.39 -12.24
N GLN A 328 14.83 -32.64 -12.12
CA GLN A 328 13.44 -33.08 -12.11
C GLN A 328 12.71 -32.46 -13.29
N LYS A 329 11.75 -33.18 -13.88
CA LYS A 329 10.93 -32.70 -14.98
C LYS A 329 9.59 -32.21 -14.44
N LYS A 330 9.14 -31.04 -14.89
CA LYS A 330 7.78 -30.55 -14.65
C LYS A 330 7.13 -30.20 -15.98
N VAL A 331 5.93 -30.74 -16.19
CA VAL A 331 5.09 -30.47 -17.36
C VAL A 331 4.10 -29.37 -16.98
N PHE A 332 3.87 -28.43 -17.90
CA PHE A 332 2.98 -27.28 -17.78
C PHE A 332 1.93 -27.28 -18.85
#